data_AF-A0A5K0WKB5-F1
#
_entry.id   AF-A0A5K0WKB5-F1
#
_cell.length_a   1.000
_cell.length_b   1.000
_cell.length_c   1.000
_cell.angle_alpha   90.00
_cell.angle_beta   90.00
_cell.angle_gamma   90.00
#
_symmetry.space_group_name_H-M   'P 1'
#
loop_
_entity.id
_entity.type
_entity.pdbx_description
1 polymer ?
#
loop_
_entity_poly.entity_id
_entity_poly.type
_entity_poly.pdbx_seq_one_letter_code
_entity_poly.pdbx_strand_id
1 'polypeptide(L)' 'ALKKADEVEEAFAEHFMDNDQGKAMKYLKPHQRKESHAVTFFT' A
#
# COMPACT_ATOMS: atom_id res chain seq x y z
N ALA A 1 1.07 -18.50 1.49
CA ALA A 1 0.27 -18.22 2.70
C ALA A 1 0.74 -16.87 3.27
N LEU A 2 -0.08 -15.82 3.14
CA LEU A 2 0.22 -14.45 3.59
C LEU A 2 -0.68 -14.00 4.74
N LYS A 3 -1.08 -14.93 5.64
CA LYS A 3 -2.06 -14.65 6.71
C LYS A 3 -1.69 -13.47 7.63
N LYS A 4 -0.40 -13.19 7.81
CA LYS A 4 0.08 -12.12 8.69
C LYS A 4 -0.09 -10.72 8.11
N ALA A 5 -0.06 -10.60 6.78
CA ALA A 5 -0.20 -9.29 6.15
C ALA A 5 -1.63 -8.79 6.35
N ASP A 6 -2.62 -9.66 6.10
CA ASP A 6 -4.04 -9.34 6.22
C ASP A 6 -4.42 -8.92 7.67
N GLU A 7 -3.92 -9.61 8.69
CA GLU A 7 -4.13 -9.22 10.12
C GLU A 7 -3.57 -7.84 10.45
N VAL A 8 -2.41 -7.48 9.89
CA VAL A 8 -1.81 -6.16 10.12
C VAL A 8 -2.59 -5.08 9.38
N GLU A 9 -3.13 -5.38 8.18
CA GLU A 9 -4.00 -4.44 7.45
C GLU A 9 -5.28 -4.14 8.24
N GLU A 10 -5.90 -5.16 8.83
CA GLU A 10 -7.15 -5.04 9.61
C GLU A 10 -6.93 -4.25 10.92
N ALA A 11 -5.89 -4.59 11.69
CA ALA A 11 -5.54 -3.87 12.91
C ALA A 11 -5.17 -2.41 12.63
N PHE A 12 -4.52 -2.12 11.49
CA PHE A 12 -4.21 -0.76 11.08
C PHE A 12 -5.48 0.04 10.76
N ALA A 13 -6.43 -0.55 10.03
CA ALA A 13 -7.70 0.10 9.71
C ALA A 13 -8.55 0.36 10.96
N GLU A 14 -8.57 -0.58 11.90
CA GLU A 14 -9.31 -0.48 13.16
C GLU A 14 -8.73 0.61 14.08
N HIS A 15 -7.41 0.72 14.20
CA HIS A 15 -6.77 1.64 15.15
C HIS A 15 -6.45 3.03 14.60
N PHE A 16 -6.16 3.16 13.31
CA PHE A 16 -5.67 4.43 12.73
C PHE A 16 -6.66 5.11 11.79
N MET A 17 -7.71 4.42 11.33
CA MET A 17 -8.59 4.91 10.27
C MET A 17 -10.08 4.77 10.58
N ASP A 18 -10.52 4.75 11.85
CA ASP A 18 -11.94 4.64 12.25
C ASP A 18 -12.72 3.56 11.46
N ASN A 19 -12.07 2.44 11.12
CA ASN A 19 -12.63 1.35 10.31
C ASN A 19 -13.01 1.73 8.85
N ASP A 20 -12.46 2.82 8.31
CA ASP A 20 -12.58 3.20 6.89
C ASP A 20 -11.60 2.38 6.04
N GLN A 21 -12.03 1.16 5.69
CA GLN A 21 -11.25 0.22 4.89
C GLN A 21 -10.80 0.81 3.54
N GLY A 22 -11.62 1.67 2.92
CA GLY A 22 -11.33 2.29 1.63
C GLY A 22 -10.16 3.27 1.71
N LYS A 23 -10.12 4.11 2.75
CA LYS A 23 -8.96 4.97 3.01
C LYS A 23 -7.75 4.16 3.44
N ALA A 24 -7.90 3.20 4.35
CA ALA A 24 -6.80 2.37 4.82
C ALA A 24 -6.09 1.63 3.67
N MET A 25 -6.86 1.03 2.75
CA MET A 25 -6.31 0.37 1.57
C MET A 25 -5.55 1.31 0.63
N LYS A 26 -5.98 2.58 0.51
CA LYS A 26 -5.27 3.59 -0.27
C LYS A 26 -3.92 3.95 0.35
N TYR A 27 -3.83 3.98 1.68
CA TYR A 27 -2.58 4.23 2.41
C TYR A 27 -1.65 3.01 2.43
N LEU A 28 -2.22 1.82 2.45
CA LEU A 28 -1.48 0.57 2.56
C LEU A 28 -1.00 0.03 1.21
N LYS A 29 -1.79 0.26 0.16
CA LYS A 29 -1.43 0.02 -1.23
C LYS A 29 -1.47 1.35 -1.99
N PRO A 30 -0.55 2.30 -1.68
CA PRO A 30 -0.37 3.43 -2.57
C PRO A 30 0.00 2.83 -3.92
N HIS A 31 -0.73 3.19 -4.97
CA HIS A 31 -0.46 2.70 -6.32
C HIS A 31 1.02 2.96 -6.57
N GLN A 32 1.84 1.92 -6.47
CA GLN A 32 3.28 2.04 -6.62
C GLN A 32 3.43 2.55 -8.04
N ARG A 33 3.72 3.85 -8.19
CA ARG A 33 4.40 4.29 -9.39
C ARG A 33 5.70 3.55 -9.31
N LYS A 34 5.79 2.44 -10.06
CA LYS A 34 7.07 1.89 -10.44
C LYS A 34 7.78 3.11 -11.01
N GLU A 35 8.71 3.68 -10.25
CA GLU A 35 9.68 4.56 -10.85
C GLU A 35 10.38 3.65 -11.86
N SER A 36 9.85 3.67 -13.07
CA SER A 36 10.55 3.25 -14.25
C SER A 36 11.72 4.19 -14.27
N HIS A 37 12.81 3.77 -13.62
CA HIS A 37 14.14 4.29 -13.81
C HIS A 37 14.47 4.05 -15.29
N ALA A 38 13.80 4.77 -16.18
CA ALA A 38 14.14 4.86 -17.58
C ALA A 38 15.37 5.75 -17.59
N VAL A 39 16.52 5.12 -17.34
CA VAL A 39 17.81 5.74 -17.60
C VAL A 39 17.89 5.83 -19.12
N THR A 40 17.41 6.93 -19.68
CA THR A 40 17.57 7.22 -21.09
C THR A 40 19.02 7.59 -21.32
N PHE A 41 19.85 6.60 -21.66
CA PHE A 41 21.15 6.81 -22.29
C PHE A 41 20.92 7.02 -23.79
N PHE A 42 20.26 8.11 -24.18
CA PHE A 42 20.37 8.55 -25.57
C PHE A 42 21.58 9.47 -25.67
N THR A 43 22.62 8.88 -26.26
CA THR A 43 23.82 9.50 -26.83
C THR A 43 23.50 10.48 -27.93
#